data_AF-A0A2E9WNF8-F1
#
_entry.id   AF-A0A2E9WNF8-F1
#
_cell.length_a   1.000
_cell.length_b   1.000
_cell.length_c   1.000
_cell.angle_alpha   90.00
_cell.angle_beta   90.00
_cell.angle_gamma   90.00
#
_symmetry.space_group_name_H-M   'P 1'
#
loop_
_entity.id
_entity.type
_entity.pdbx_description
1 polymer ?
#
loop_
_entity_poly.entity_id
_entity_poly.type
_entity_poly.pdbx_seq_one_letter_code
_entity_poly.pdbx_strand_id
1 'polypeptide(L)'
;MDPRRVWLAGHSNGGFLAHRLICAAGERFAALGNLAGPTWKDPANCPATDPVSVLHVHGTIDPVVLYAGGFYVGMPPYPGAQYTTNWWGTFNGCDPVDKSAPWMDLSSLVIGKETQVWQWKNGRGGTGVELWKMHLSQHSPVFNSNFAPRFMDWFEDHPRAGVGTGFCESHVNSSGRPARMDAEGSASVSAADLTLRAVALPPGVTGGFFHGEKRDDTPFGQGVRCVEGGSLRRLLLAEADGTGTARYALTVGAPGFLAGTTHHFQFLFRDGIGSLPGMTDGLSITFLP
;
A
#
# COMPACT_ATOMS: atom_id res chain seq x y z
N MET A 1 12.66 -6.63 2.73
CA MET A 1 11.55 -6.40 1.79
C MET A 1 10.32 -6.00 2.60
N ASP A 2 9.70 -4.87 2.30
CA ASP A 2 8.43 -4.46 2.89
C ASP A 2 7.29 -4.99 1.99
N PRO A 3 6.46 -5.94 2.45
CA PRO A 3 5.39 -6.53 1.64
C PRO A 3 4.29 -5.51 1.27
N ARG A 4 4.19 -4.39 2.00
CA ARG A 4 3.25 -3.31 1.69
C ARG A 4 3.75 -2.34 0.64
N ARG A 5 5.00 -2.51 0.19
CA ARG A 5 5.68 -1.68 -0.81
C ARG A 5 6.28 -2.54 -1.93
N VAL A 6 5.51 -3.53 -2.36
CA VAL A 6 5.82 -4.31 -3.56
C VAL A 6 5.10 -3.65 -4.73
N TRP A 7 5.86 -3.05 -5.63
CA TRP A 7 5.30 -2.32 -6.78
C TRP A 7 5.58 -3.05 -8.07
N LEU A 8 4.72 -2.84 -9.05
CA LEU A 8 4.91 -3.29 -10.41
C LEU A 8 4.96 -2.07 -11.33
N ALA A 9 5.88 -2.07 -12.28
CA ALA A 9 5.91 -1.06 -13.33
C ALA A 9 6.08 -1.72 -14.70
N GLY A 10 5.47 -1.12 -15.72
CA GLY A 10 5.52 -1.65 -17.08
C GLY A 10 5.32 -0.57 -18.13
N HIS A 11 6.02 -0.71 -19.26
CA HIS A 11 5.86 0.16 -20.44
C HIS A 11 5.34 -0.64 -21.64
N SER A 12 4.38 -0.09 -22.37
CA SER A 12 3.87 -0.68 -23.62
C SER A 12 3.38 -2.11 -23.38
N ASN A 13 3.93 -3.11 -24.07
CA ASN A 13 3.65 -4.54 -23.84
C ASN A 13 3.93 -4.98 -22.39
N GLY A 14 4.93 -4.40 -21.73
CA GLY A 14 5.19 -4.60 -20.30
C GLY A 14 4.08 -4.03 -19.42
N GLY A 15 3.43 -2.95 -19.85
CA GLY A 15 2.25 -2.38 -19.20
C GLY A 15 1.00 -3.26 -19.32
N PHE A 16 0.75 -3.80 -20.52
CA PHE A 16 -0.28 -4.81 -20.74
C PHE A 16 -0.05 -6.07 -19.87
N LEU A 17 1.18 -6.58 -19.82
CA LEU A 17 1.56 -7.68 -18.95
C LEU A 17 1.34 -7.32 -17.47
N ALA A 18 1.72 -6.11 -17.06
CA ALA A 18 1.58 -5.66 -15.70
C ALA A 18 0.10 -5.61 -15.26
N HIS A 19 -0.81 -5.15 -16.13
CA HIS A 19 -2.24 -5.25 -15.88
C HIS A 19 -2.71 -6.70 -15.74
N ARG A 20 -2.23 -7.62 -16.57
CA ARG A 20 -2.57 -9.05 -16.43
C ARG A 20 -2.12 -9.61 -15.09
N LEU A 21 -0.92 -9.23 -14.62
CA LEU A 21 -0.39 -9.67 -13.33
C LEU A 21 -1.22 -9.14 -12.17
N ILE A 22 -1.57 -7.85 -12.12
CA ILE A 22 -2.41 -7.33 -11.04
C ILE A 22 -3.86 -7.82 -11.12
N CYS A 23 -4.37 -8.18 -12.31
CA CYS A 23 -5.67 -8.82 -12.44
C CYS A 23 -5.68 -10.26 -11.89
N ALA A 24 -4.56 -10.97 -12.00
CA ALA A 24 -4.46 -12.38 -11.59
C ALA A 24 -3.93 -12.56 -10.15
N ALA A 25 -3.14 -11.62 -9.65
CA ALA A 25 -2.43 -11.71 -8.37
C ALA A 25 -2.30 -10.32 -7.70
N GLY A 26 -3.37 -9.54 -7.71
CA GLY A 26 -3.40 -8.17 -7.19
C GLY A 26 -3.03 -8.07 -5.71
N GLU A 27 -3.29 -9.11 -4.94
CA GLU A 27 -2.93 -9.22 -3.52
C GLU A 27 -1.43 -9.12 -3.25
N ARG A 28 -0.57 -9.29 -4.26
CA ARG A 28 0.89 -9.22 -4.11
C ARG A 28 1.46 -7.82 -4.28
N PHE A 29 0.68 -6.89 -4.84
CA PHE A 29 1.17 -5.59 -5.25
C PHE A 29 0.46 -4.48 -4.50
N ALA A 30 1.22 -3.53 -4.00
CA ALA A 30 0.71 -2.28 -3.43
C ALA A 30 0.18 -1.36 -4.53
N ALA A 31 0.91 -1.28 -5.65
CA ALA A 31 0.56 -0.40 -6.74
C ALA A 31 1.17 -0.82 -8.07
N LEU A 32 0.53 -0.38 -9.16
CA LEU A 32 0.99 -0.46 -10.54
C LEU A 32 1.31 0.93 -11.07
N GLY A 33 2.52 1.13 -11.60
CA GLY A 33 2.90 2.27 -12.43
C GLY A 33 3.00 1.87 -13.90
N ASN A 34 2.03 2.26 -14.69
CA ASN A 34 1.87 1.84 -16.07
C ASN A 34 2.17 2.99 -17.04
N LEU A 35 3.04 2.75 -18.02
CA LEU A 35 3.32 3.69 -19.10
C LEU A 35 2.82 3.09 -20.41
N ALA A 36 1.87 3.75 -21.09
CA ALA A 36 1.45 3.38 -22.43
C ALA A 36 0.96 1.91 -22.63
N GLY A 37 0.41 1.25 -21.61
CA GLY A 37 -0.07 -0.14 -21.73
C GLY A 37 -1.42 -0.37 -21.04
N PRO A 38 -2.56 -0.01 -21.64
CA PRO A 38 -3.88 -0.04 -20.98
C PRO A 38 -4.35 -1.43 -20.52
N THR A 39 -5.39 -1.46 -19.69
CA THR A 39 -5.98 -2.69 -19.14
C THR A 39 -6.83 -3.46 -20.16
N TRP A 40 -7.56 -4.49 -19.73
CA TRP A 40 -8.49 -5.22 -20.59
C TRP A 40 -9.65 -4.34 -21.06
N LYS A 41 -10.00 -4.43 -22.35
CA LYS A 41 -11.16 -3.72 -22.90
C LYS A 41 -12.47 -4.25 -22.34
N ASP A 42 -12.56 -5.57 -22.23
CA ASP A 42 -13.65 -6.28 -21.58
C ASP A 42 -13.27 -6.57 -20.12
N PRO A 43 -13.94 -5.93 -19.14
CA PRO A 43 -13.69 -6.16 -17.72
C PRO A 43 -13.78 -7.61 -17.27
N ALA A 44 -14.55 -8.47 -17.97
CA ALA A 44 -14.69 -9.88 -17.61
C ALA A 44 -13.36 -10.66 -17.70
N ASN A 45 -12.38 -10.12 -18.43
CA ASN A 45 -11.04 -10.72 -18.54
C ASN A 45 -10.10 -10.33 -17.40
N CYS A 46 -10.53 -9.46 -16.46
CA CYS A 46 -9.78 -9.11 -15.27
C CYS A 46 -10.46 -9.73 -14.03
N PRO A 47 -10.04 -10.93 -13.56
CA PRO A 47 -10.61 -11.57 -12.39
C PRO A 47 -10.12 -10.96 -11.06
N ALA A 48 -9.79 -9.67 -11.04
CA ALA A 48 -9.29 -9.00 -9.85
C ALA A 48 -10.34 -9.00 -8.74
N THR A 49 -9.92 -9.35 -7.53
CA THR A 49 -10.75 -9.29 -6.31
C THR A 49 -10.28 -8.21 -5.36
N ASP A 50 -8.97 -7.98 -5.31
CA ASP A 50 -8.31 -7.06 -4.40
C ASP A 50 -8.10 -5.68 -5.03
N PRO A 51 -8.36 -4.59 -4.30
CA PRO A 51 -8.06 -3.25 -4.78
C PRO A 51 -6.54 -3.04 -4.83
N VAL A 52 -6.06 -2.42 -5.91
CA VAL A 52 -4.64 -2.09 -6.14
C VAL A 52 -4.55 -0.64 -6.62
N SER A 53 -3.62 0.15 -6.09
CA SER A 53 -3.42 1.52 -6.57
C SER A 53 -2.86 1.50 -8.00
N VAL A 54 -3.36 2.35 -8.89
CA VAL A 54 -2.92 2.37 -10.31
C VAL A 54 -2.56 3.78 -10.76
N LEU A 55 -1.32 3.97 -11.17
CA LEU A 55 -0.86 5.12 -11.92
C LEU A 55 -0.77 4.74 -13.40
N HIS A 56 -1.42 5.51 -14.26
CA HIS A 56 -1.33 5.36 -15.71
C HIS A 56 -0.77 6.63 -16.33
N VAL A 57 0.35 6.52 -17.04
CA VAL A 57 1.01 7.60 -17.76
C VAL A 57 0.84 7.36 -19.26
N HIS A 58 0.43 8.37 -20.01
CA HIS A 58 0.17 8.19 -21.44
C HIS A 58 0.31 9.50 -22.23
N GLY A 59 1.05 9.42 -23.35
CA GLY A 59 1.18 10.51 -24.32
C GLY A 59 -0.07 10.67 -25.18
N THR A 60 -0.56 11.89 -25.37
CA THR A 60 -1.81 12.11 -26.14
C THR A 60 -1.66 11.89 -27.65
N ILE A 61 -0.44 11.89 -28.17
CA ILE A 61 -0.15 11.66 -29.60
C ILE A 61 0.59 10.33 -29.82
N ASP A 62 0.43 9.38 -28.91
CA ASP A 62 0.99 8.03 -29.02
C ASP A 62 0.50 7.35 -30.33
N PRO A 63 1.40 7.10 -31.30
CA PRO A 63 1.03 6.48 -32.57
C PRO A 63 1.06 4.95 -32.51
N VAL A 64 1.55 4.36 -31.42
CA VAL A 64 1.72 2.92 -31.25
C VAL A 64 0.52 2.38 -30.48
N VAL A 65 0.37 2.77 -29.21
CA VAL A 65 -0.77 2.41 -28.37
C VAL A 65 -1.64 3.65 -28.24
N LEU A 66 -2.74 3.68 -28.98
CA LEU A 66 -3.53 4.91 -29.11
C LEU A 66 -4.11 5.34 -27.76
N TYR A 67 -3.96 6.62 -27.41
CA TYR A 67 -4.47 7.21 -26.16
C TYR A 67 -5.97 6.96 -25.95
N ALA A 68 -6.76 7.02 -27.04
CA ALA A 68 -8.21 6.80 -27.02
C ALA A 68 -8.62 5.30 -27.03
N GLY A 69 -7.65 4.40 -27.14
CA GLY A 69 -7.87 2.98 -27.36
C GLY A 69 -7.85 2.62 -28.84
N GLY A 70 -7.73 1.32 -29.13
CA GLY A 70 -7.53 0.84 -30.48
C GLY A 70 -7.52 -0.68 -30.55
N PHE A 71 -7.02 -1.20 -31.67
CA PHE A 71 -6.82 -2.62 -31.88
C PHE A 71 -5.62 -2.84 -32.81
N TYR A 72 -5.01 -4.00 -32.72
CA TYR A 72 -4.09 -4.50 -33.74
C TYR A 72 -4.74 -5.68 -34.45
N VAL A 73 -4.45 -5.83 -35.74
CA VAL A 73 -4.94 -6.99 -36.50
C VAL A 73 -4.43 -8.27 -35.84
N GLY A 74 -5.35 -9.20 -35.53
CA GLY A 74 -5.03 -10.45 -34.86
C GLY A 74 -4.90 -10.38 -33.33
N MET A 75 -5.15 -9.22 -32.72
CA MET A 75 -5.15 -9.05 -31.26
C MET A 75 -6.52 -8.55 -30.76
N PRO A 76 -6.91 -8.85 -29.51
CA PRO A 76 -8.07 -8.23 -28.89
C PRO A 76 -7.94 -6.69 -28.87
N PRO A 77 -9.05 -5.94 -28.97
CA PRO A 77 -9.04 -4.49 -28.82
C PRO A 77 -8.63 -4.11 -27.39
N TYR A 78 -8.08 -2.91 -27.25
CA TYR A 78 -7.67 -2.33 -25.96
C TYR A 78 -8.37 -0.99 -25.69
N PRO A 79 -8.63 -0.64 -24.42
CA PRO A 79 -9.27 0.60 -24.06
C PRO A 79 -8.29 1.78 -24.11
N GLY A 80 -8.82 3.00 -24.08
CA GLY A 80 -8.01 4.20 -23.89
C GLY A 80 -7.50 4.37 -22.46
N ALA A 81 -6.56 5.29 -22.28
CA ALA A 81 -5.97 5.63 -20.99
C ALA A 81 -7.00 6.12 -19.96
N GLN A 82 -7.94 6.96 -20.41
CA GLN A 82 -9.00 7.50 -19.56
C GLN A 82 -10.01 6.42 -19.13
N TYR A 83 -10.36 5.50 -20.03
CA TYR A 83 -11.21 4.36 -19.67
C TYR A 83 -10.51 3.47 -18.64
N THR A 84 -9.22 3.16 -18.87
CA THR A 84 -8.42 2.30 -17.99
C THR A 84 -8.44 2.82 -16.55
N THR A 85 -8.17 4.11 -16.36
CA THR A 85 -8.13 4.73 -15.03
C THR A 85 -9.52 4.91 -14.41
N ASN A 86 -10.53 5.25 -15.20
CA ASN A 86 -11.92 5.31 -14.70
C ASN A 86 -12.42 3.93 -14.24
N TRP A 87 -12.06 2.87 -14.97
CA TRP A 87 -12.40 1.51 -14.60
C TRP A 87 -11.74 1.12 -13.29
N TRP A 88 -10.43 1.35 -13.12
CA TRP A 88 -9.73 1.08 -11.85
C TRP A 88 -10.27 1.93 -10.70
N GLY A 89 -10.58 3.21 -10.94
CA GLY A 89 -11.21 4.07 -9.93
C GLY A 89 -12.54 3.48 -9.47
N THR A 90 -13.38 3.03 -10.40
CA THR A 90 -14.67 2.39 -10.09
C THR A 90 -14.47 1.05 -9.36
N PHE A 91 -13.57 0.20 -9.85
CA PHE A 91 -13.27 -1.11 -9.26
C PHE A 91 -12.74 -0.99 -7.83
N ASN A 92 -11.86 -0.03 -7.58
CA ASN A 92 -11.35 0.27 -6.25
C ASN A 92 -12.38 0.98 -5.35
N GLY A 93 -13.48 1.49 -5.91
CA GLY A 93 -14.46 2.29 -5.17
C GLY A 93 -13.94 3.68 -4.79
N CYS A 94 -13.07 4.25 -5.62
CA CYS A 94 -12.51 5.58 -5.42
C CYS A 94 -13.45 6.69 -5.88
N ASP A 95 -13.42 7.83 -5.18
CA ASP A 95 -14.10 9.06 -5.55
C ASP A 95 -13.32 9.82 -6.64
N PRO A 96 -13.94 10.23 -7.75
CA PRO A 96 -13.30 11.12 -8.72
C PRO A 96 -13.02 12.49 -8.07
N VAL A 97 -11.80 12.97 -8.20
CA VAL A 97 -11.39 14.30 -7.73
C VAL A 97 -11.46 15.27 -8.89
N ASP A 98 -11.92 16.50 -8.61
CA ASP A 98 -11.99 17.56 -9.60
C ASP A 98 -10.61 17.86 -10.22
N LYS A 99 -10.58 18.26 -11.50
CA LYS A 99 -9.36 18.38 -12.33
C LYS A 99 -8.49 19.60 -11.99
N SER A 100 -8.60 20.11 -10.77
CA SER A 100 -7.90 21.31 -10.30
C SER A 100 -6.46 21.08 -9.88
N ALA A 101 -5.96 19.84 -9.98
CA ALA A 101 -4.55 19.54 -9.72
C ALA A 101 -3.65 20.38 -10.65
N PRO A 102 -2.59 21.02 -10.12
CA PRO A 102 -1.65 21.76 -10.95
C PRO A 102 -1.03 20.85 -12.01
N TRP A 103 -0.88 21.36 -13.23
CA TRP A 103 -0.17 20.63 -14.28
C TRP A 103 1.29 20.44 -13.90
N MET A 104 1.86 19.32 -14.33
CA MET A 104 3.26 18.96 -14.10
C MET A 104 4.10 19.16 -15.36
N ASP A 105 5.39 19.43 -15.18
CA ASP A 105 6.40 19.50 -16.24
C ASP A 105 7.26 18.24 -16.17
N LEU A 106 6.99 17.26 -17.03
CA LEU A 106 7.62 15.93 -17.01
C LEU A 106 8.34 15.56 -18.33
N SER A 107 8.15 16.33 -19.41
CA SER A 107 8.72 16.07 -20.73
C SER A 107 9.79 17.10 -21.10
N SER A 108 10.95 16.64 -21.56
CA SER A 108 12.01 17.52 -22.09
C SER A 108 11.71 18.07 -23.49
N LEU A 109 10.75 17.48 -24.22
CA LEU A 109 10.44 17.86 -25.60
C LEU A 109 9.24 18.80 -25.74
N VAL A 110 8.44 18.96 -24.67
CA VAL A 110 7.25 19.80 -24.69
C VAL A 110 7.49 20.95 -23.73
N ILE A 111 7.29 22.18 -24.20
CA ILE A 111 7.61 23.38 -23.41
C ILE A 111 6.54 23.62 -22.34
N GLY A 112 6.98 23.82 -21.10
CA GLY A 112 6.14 24.20 -19.97
C GLY A 112 5.50 23.01 -19.27
N LYS A 113 4.50 23.26 -18.42
CA LYS A 113 3.76 22.21 -17.71
C LYS A 113 2.76 21.57 -18.66
N GLU A 114 3.09 20.41 -19.21
CA GLU A 114 2.36 19.68 -20.24
C GLU A 114 1.55 18.49 -19.73
N THR A 115 1.80 18.04 -18.51
CA THR A 115 1.16 16.85 -17.96
C THR A 115 -0.03 17.22 -17.09
N GLN A 116 -1.23 16.85 -17.52
CA GLN A 116 -2.46 17.00 -16.75
C GLN A 116 -2.70 15.76 -15.88
N VAL A 117 -3.04 15.96 -14.60
CA VAL A 117 -3.29 14.88 -13.63
C VAL A 117 -4.78 14.74 -13.37
N TRP A 118 -5.32 13.53 -13.50
CA TRP A 118 -6.67 13.20 -13.05
C TRP A 118 -6.56 12.17 -11.93
N GLN A 119 -7.33 12.34 -10.86
CA GLN A 119 -7.19 11.55 -9.65
C GLN A 119 -8.52 10.93 -9.24
N TRP A 120 -8.46 9.72 -8.72
CA TRP A 120 -9.52 9.09 -7.95
C TRP A 120 -8.94 8.68 -6.60
N LYS A 121 -9.55 9.13 -5.50
CA LYS A 121 -9.04 8.95 -4.12
C LYS A 121 -10.01 8.17 -3.26
N ASN A 122 -9.62 7.89 -2.01
CA ASN A 122 -10.46 7.23 -1.02
C ASN A 122 -10.96 5.83 -1.43
N GLY A 123 -10.19 5.09 -2.26
CA GLY A 123 -10.54 3.73 -2.62
C GLY A 123 -10.46 2.75 -1.44
N ARG A 124 -11.07 1.58 -1.62
CA ARG A 124 -10.98 0.44 -0.69
C ARG A 124 -9.51 0.13 -0.38
N GLY A 125 -9.19 -0.09 0.90
CA GLY A 125 -7.81 -0.33 1.31
C GLY A 125 -6.88 0.88 1.12
N GLY A 126 -7.44 2.10 1.10
CA GLY A 126 -6.66 3.33 0.93
C GLY A 126 -6.07 3.51 -0.47
N THR A 127 -6.54 2.74 -1.46
CA THR A 127 -5.99 2.81 -2.81
C THR A 127 -6.34 4.12 -3.52
N GLY A 128 -5.46 4.54 -4.42
CA GLY A 128 -5.64 5.69 -5.28
C GLY A 128 -5.40 5.31 -6.75
N VAL A 129 -6.02 6.08 -7.65
CA VAL A 129 -5.80 5.92 -9.10
C VAL A 129 -5.47 7.28 -9.70
N GLU A 130 -4.45 7.34 -10.54
CA GLU A 130 -4.10 8.55 -11.27
C GLU A 130 -3.89 8.32 -12.76
N LEU A 131 -4.31 9.29 -13.56
CA LEU A 131 -3.95 9.42 -14.96
C LEU A 131 -3.03 10.63 -15.13
N TRP A 132 -1.79 10.39 -15.57
CA TRP A 132 -0.89 11.43 -16.05
C TRP A 132 -0.99 11.51 -17.56
N LYS A 133 -1.82 12.45 -18.01
CA LYS A 133 -2.05 12.73 -19.41
C LYS A 133 -0.97 13.70 -19.91
N MET A 134 -0.01 13.17 -20.65
CA MET A 134 1.10 13.96 -21.19
C MET A 134 0.72 14.56 -22.54
N HIS A 135 0.35 15.84 -22.56
CA HIS A 135 -0.05 16.51 -23.79
C HIS A 135 1.11 16.56 -24.79
N LEU A 136 0.80 16.28 -26.06
CA LEU A 136 1.75 16.29 -27.19
C LEU A 136 2.95 15.34 -27.03
N SER A 137 2.88 14.39 -26.09
CA SER A 137 3.89 13.35 -25.92
C SER A 137 3.53 12.08 -26.70
N GLN A 138 4.55 11.38 -27.17
CA GLN A 138 4.49 10.15 -27.98
C GLN A 138 4.52 8.87 -27.11
N HIS A 139 4.60 7.69 -27.75
CA HIS A 139 4.64 6.37 -27.08
C HIS A 139 5.77 6.19 -26.07
N SER A 140 6.92 6.79 -26.37
CA SER A 140 8.09 6.87 -25.50
C SER A 140 8.38 8.35 -25.25
N PRO A 141 7.74 8.97 -24.24
CA PRO A 141 8.02 10.35 -23.87
C PRO A 141 9.49 10.51 -23.50
N VAL A 142 10.09 11.64 -23.87
CA VAL A 142 11.44 11.99 -23.43
C VAL A 142 11.31 12.70 -22.10
N PHE A 143 11.42 11.95 -21.02
CA PHE A 143 11.25 12.47 -19.68
C PHE A 143 12.34 13.49 -19.30
N ASN A 144 11.99 14.50 -18.50
CA ASN A 144 12.94 15.38 -17.84
C ASN A 144 13.31 14.82 -16.44
N SER A 145 14.13 15.56 -15.68
CA SER A 145 14.58 15.15 -14.35
C SER A 145 13.46 15.06 -13.30
N ASN A 146 12.27 15.61 -13.55
CA ASN A 146 11.16 15.61 -12.59
C ASN A 146 10.35 14.31 -12.63
N PHE A 147 10.40 13.56 -13.74
CA PHE A 147 9.57 12.37 -13.91
C PHE A 147 9.88 11.27 -12.89
N ALA A 148 11.14 10.82 -12.81
CA ALA A 148 11.49 9.68 -11.98
C ALA A 148 11.23 9.93 -10.48
N PRO A 149 11.59 11.09 -9.89
CA PRO A 149 11.23 11.39 -8.51
C PRO A 149 9.71 11.35 -8.29
N ARG A 150 8.92 12.01 -9.14
CA ARG A 150 7.45 12.01 -9.02
C ARG A 150 6.84 10.62 -9.15
N PHE A 151 7.37 9.81 -10.06
CA PHE A 151 6.90 8.45 -10.29
C PHE A 151 7.16 7.56 -9.07
N MET A 152 8.31 7.74 -8.42
CA MET A 152 8.65 7.03 -7.18
C MET A 152 7.89 7.58 -5.97
N ASP A 153 7.76 8.90 -5.81
CA ASP A 153 6.96 9.53 -4.74
C ASP A 153 5.52 8.97 -4.76
N TRP A 154 4.92 8.86 -5.95
CA TRP A 154 3.59 8.31 -6.09
C TRP A 154 3.48 6.87 -5.57
N PHE A 155 4.47 6.02 -5.84
CA PHE A 155 4.50 4.66 -5.29
C PHE A 155 4.65 4.65 -3.76
N GLU A 156 5.48 5.55 -3.22
CA GLU A 156 5.72 5.66 -1.79
C GLU A 156 4.49 6.11 -1.01
N ASP A 157 3.66 6.96 -1.63
CA ASP A 157 2.39 7.47 -1.11
C ASP A 157 1.23 6.47 -1.22
N HIS A 158 1.42 5.38 -1.98
CA HIS A 158 0.40 4.34 -2.20
C HIS A 158 0.85 2.95 -1.73
N PRO A 159 1.21 2.77 -0.43
CA PRO A 159 1.43 1.43 0.11
C PRO A 159 0.11 0.65 0.15
N ARG A 160 0.17 -0.68 0.08
CA ARG A 160 -1.01 -1.52 0.32
C ARG A 160 -1.53 -1.22 1.74
N ALA A 161 -2.85 -1.20 1.92
CA ALA A 161 -3.41 -1.27 3.27
C ALA A 161 -2.88 -2.53 3.97
N GLY A 162 -2.29 -2.33 5.15
CA GLY A 162 -1.94 -3.43 6.04
C GLY A 162 -3.19 -3.95 6.73
N VAL A 163 -3.04 -5.04 7.50
CA VAL A 163 -4.14 -5.52 8.33
C VAL A 163 -4.28 -4.61 9.55
N GLY A 164 -5.40 -3.89 9.63
CA GLY A 164 -5.71 -2.97 10.72
C GLY A 164 -5.27 -1.52 10.49
N THR A 165 -5.51 -0.68 11.50
CA THR A 165 -5.17 0.75 11.50
C THR A 165 -4.18 1.06 12.62
N GLY A 166 -3.05 1.66 12.24
CA GLY A 166 -2.07 2.19 13.19
C GLY A 166 -2.68 3.35 14.00
N PHE A 167 -2.29 3.46 15.26
CA PHE A 167 -2.68 4.55 16.15
C PHE A 167 -1.59 4.75 17.20
N CYS A 168 -1.61 5.90 17.89
CA CYS A 168 -0.61 6.27 18.90
C CYS A 168 0.78 6.56 18.30
N GLU A 169 1.60 7.29 19.06
CA GLU A 169 2.96 7.61 18.64
C GLU A 169 3.97 6.63 19.25
N SER A 170 5.02 6.33 18.48
CA SER A 170 6.22 5.66 18.99
C SER A 170 7.37 6.66 19.03
N HIS A 171 8.24 6.48 20.02
CA HIS A 171 9.48 7.24 20.10
C HIS A 171 10.60 6.56 19.31
N VAL A 172 11.57 7.36 18.87
CA VAL A 172 12.78 6.88 18.19
C VAL A 172 13.60 6.03 19.16
N ASN A 173 14.05 4.86 18.70
CA ASN A 173 14.92 3.95 19.45
C ASN A 173 16.34 3.90 18.82
N SER A 174 17.22 3.04 19.34
CA SER A 174 18.61 2.92 18.86
C SER A 174 18.78 2.50 17.40
N SER A 175 17.72 2.02 16.72
CA SER A 175 17.70 1.83 15.26
C SER A 175 17.66 3.14 14.46
N GLY A 176 17.46 4.29 15.14
CA GLY A 176 17.30 5.60 14.50
C GLY A 176 15.91 5.86 13.94
N ARG A 177 14.95 4.95 14.16
CA ARG A 177 13.55 5.10 13.75
C ARG A 177 12.60 4.72 14.90
N PRO A 178 11.36 5.24 14.91
CA PRO A 178 10.33 4.73 15.81
C PRO A 178 9.95 3.30 15.44
N ALA A 179 9.83 2.43 16.45
CA ALA A 179 9.34 1.07 16.24
C ALA A 179 7.85 1.11 15.91
N ARG A 180 7.39 0.23 15.02
CA ARG A 180 5.97 0.20 14.61
C ARG A 180 5.38 -1.19 14.65
N MET A 181 4.09 -1.26 14.97
CA MET A 181 3.24 -2.40 14.76
C MET A 181 2.75 -2.44 13.32
N ASP A 182 2.74 -3.64 12.76
CA ASP A 182 2.18 -3.96 11.45
C ASP A 182 1.60 -5.38 11.50
N ALA A 183 0.92 -5.80 10.45
CA ALA A 183 0.43 -7.16 10.33
C ALA A 183 0.36 -7.64 8.88
N GLU A 184 0.62 -8.94 8.71
CA GLU A 184 0.55 -9.68 7.45
C GLU A 184 -0.60 -10.70 7.50
N GLY A 185 -1.05 -11.15 6.32
CA GLY A 185 -2.19 -12.05 6.18
C GLY A 185 -3.50 -11.27 6.06
N SER A 186 -4.55 -11.73 6.73
CA SER A 186 -5.87 -11.11 6.70
C SER A 186 -6.46 -10.91 8.10
N ALA A 187 -7.44 -10.03 8.23
CA ALA A 187 -8.26 -9.92 9.44
C ALA A 187 -9.35 -11.01 9.54
N SER A 188 -9.43 -11.93 8.58
CA SER A 188 -10.50 -12.93 8.51
C SER A 188 -10.23 -14.08 9.49
N VAL A 189 -11.25 -14.40 10.29
CA VAL A 189 -11.21 -15.53 11.21
C VAL A 189 -11.17 -16.85 10.46
N SER A 190 -11.89 -16.95 9.33
CA SER A 190 -11.88 -18.15 8.50
C SER A 190 -10.58 -18.38 7.73
N ALA A 191 -9.86 -17.32 7.36
CA ALA A 191 -8.55 -17.44 6.70
C ALA A 191 -7.45 -17.92 7.66
N ALA A 192 -7.52 -17.52 8.94
CA ALA A 192 -6.60 -17.93 10.00
C ALA A 192 -5.09 -17.75 9.66
N ASP A 193 -4.76 -16.69 8.93
CA ASP A 193 -3.41 -16.42 8.40
C ASP A 193 -2.73 -15.17 8.99
N LEU A 194 -3.34 -14.56 10.03
CA LEU A 194 -2.86 -13.31 10.60
C LEU A 194 -1.52 -13.47 11.33
N THR A 195 -0.52 -12.69 10.93
CA THR A 195 0.77 -12.58 11.60
C THR A 195 1.02 -11.14 12.03
N LEU A 196 1.12 -10.91 13.34
CA LEU A 196 1.54 -9.63 13.91
C LEU A 196 3.03 -9.42 13.71
N ARG A 197 3.41 -8.16 13.46
CA ARG A 197 4.80 -7.75 13.27
C ARG A 197 5.10 -6.50 14.09
N ALA A 198 6.26 -6.48 14.72
CA ALA A 198 6.87 -5.27 15.25
C ALA A 198 8.14 -5.00 14.43
N VAL A 199 8.19 -3.86 13.75
CA VAL A 199 9.23 -3.47 12.79
C VAL A 199 10.02 -2.27 13.30
N ALA A 200 11.21 -2.04 12.72
CA ALA A 200 12.13 -0.98 13.14
C ALA A 200 12.53 -1.11 14.62
N LEU A 201 12.68 -2.35 15.07
CA LEU A 201 13.32 -2.68 16.34
C LEU A 201 14.85 -2.76 16.14
N PRO A 202 15.65 -2.51 17.18
CA PRO A 202 17.06 -2.86 17.14
C PRO A 202 17.22 -4.39 16.92
N PRO A 203 18.13 -4.85 16.05
CA PRO A 203 18.30 -6.28 15.80
C PRO A 203 18.67 -7.07 17.06
N GLY A 204 18.06 -8.25 17.25
CA GLY A 204 18.33 -9.15 18.37
C GLY A 204 17.67 -8.78 19.69
N VAL A 205 16.85 -7.71 19.75
CA VAL A 205 16.11 -7.39 20.98
C VAL A 205 14.96 -8.36 21.21
N THR A 206 14.84 -8.86 22.45
CA THR A 206 13.67 -9.61 22.88
C THR A 206 12.62 -8.66 23.43
N GLY A 207 11.39 -8.88 23.03
CA GLY A 207 10.22 -8.17 23.54
C GLY A 207 9.01 -9.09 23.62
N GLY A 208 7.84 -8.52 23.88
CA GLY A 208 6.59 -9.26 23.99
C GLY A 208 5.44 -8.56 23.30
N PHE A 209 4.68 -9.32 22.51
CA PHE A 209 3.40 -8.87 21.99
C PHE A 209 2.34 -8.92 23.09
N PHE A 210 1.50 -7.90 23.11
CA PHE A 210 0.32 -7.87 23.97
C PHE A 210 -0.83 -7.21 23.24
N HIS A 211 -2.03 -7.46 23.73
CA HIS A 211 -3.25 -6.89 23.18
C HIS A 211 -4.29 -6.60 24.25
N GLY A 212 -5.31 -5.84 23.87
CA GLY A 212 -6.46 -5.49 24.69
C GLY A 212 -7.62 -5.02 23.81
N GLU A 213 -8.77 -4.76 24.43
CA GLU A 213 -10.00 -4.34 23.73
C GLU A 213 -10.19 -2.83 23.75
N LYS A 214 -9.46 -2.13 24.61
CA LYS A 214 -9.54 -0.67 24.75
C LYS A 214 -8.20 -0.01 24.49
N ARG A 215 -8.28 1.19 23.93
CA ARG A 215 -7.14 2.09 23.74
C ARG A 215 -6.89 2.89 25.00
N ASP A 216 -5.65 3.29 25.17
CA ASP A 216 -5.14 4.11 26.27
C ASP A 216 -4.02 4.98 25.71
N ASP A 217 -3.54 5.94 26.48
CA ASP A 217 -2.41 6.81 26.13
C ASP A 217 -1.63 7.11 27.42
N THR A 218 -1.12 6.03 28.03
CA THR A 218 -0.46 6.10 29.33
C THR A 218 1.06 6.07 29.12
N PRO A 219 1.81 7.10 29.57
CA PRO A 219 3.27 7.07 29.53
C PRO A 219 3.85 5.83 30.22
N PHE A 220 4.78 5.14 29.56
CA PHE A 220 5.38 3.92 30.08
C PHE A 220 6.84 3.76 29.62
N GLY A 221 7.78 3.81 30.57
CA GLY A 221 9.21 3.71 30.26
C GLY A 221 9.68 4.90 29.40
N GLN A 222 10.18 4.61 28.19
CA GLN A 222 10.60 5.62 27.21
C GLN A 222 9.55 5.89 26.13
N GLY A 223 8.38 5.25 26.19
CA GLY A 223 7.33 5.39 25.19
C GLY A 223 5.95 5.50 25.82
N VAL A 224 4.95 5.15 25.04
CA VAL A 224 3.54 5.23 25.41
C VAL A 224 2.92 3.84 25.34
N ARG A 225 2.20 3.45 26.40
CA ARG A 225 1.34 2.27 26.35
C ARG A 225 -0.02 2.67 25.79
N CYS A 226 -0.31 2.20 24.59
CA CYS A 226 -1.47 2.62 23.83
C CYS A 226 -2.66 1.65 24.00
N VAL A 227 -2.46 0.55 24.71
CA VAL A 227 -3.48 -0.46 25.03
C VAL A 227 -3.76 -0.42 26.53
N GLU A 228 -5.04 -0.37 26.89
CA GLU A 228 -5.49 -0.19 28.28
C GLU A 228 -5.04 -1.33 29.19
N GLY A 229 -4.42 -0.95 30.31
CA GLY A 229 -3.83 -1.87 31.30
C GLY A 229 -4.78 -2.94 31.86
N GLY A 230 -6.07 -2.60 32.04
CA GLY A 230 -7.07 -3.48 32.65
C GLY A 230 -7.52 -4.64 31.77
N SER A 231 -7.33 -4.53 30.44
CA SER A 231 -7.68 -5.57 29.46
C SER A 231 -6.47 -6.24 28.81
N LEU A 232 -5.27 -5.97 29.33
CA LEU A 232 -4.02 -6.48 28.77
C LEU A 232 -3.93 -8.01 28.87
N ARG A 233 -3.77 -8.63 27.71
CA ARG A 233 -3.40 -10.03 27.56
C ARG A 233 -2.05 -10.14 26.89
N ARG A 234 -1.14 -10.86 27.52
CA ARG A 234 0.17 -11.17 26.95
C ARG A 234 0.01 -12.32 25.97
N LEU A 235 0.61 -12.16 24.80
CA LEU A 235 0.72 -13.23 23.82
C LEU A 235 2.02 -13.99 24.12
N LEU A 236 3.03 -13.85 23.27
CA LEU A 236 4.32 -14.50 23.43
C LEU A 236 5.46 -13.48 23.40
N LEU A 237 6.57 -13.87 24.02
CA LEU A 237 7.87 -13.25 23.77
C LEU A 237 8.28 -13.52 22.32
N ALA A 238 8.82 -12.51 21.66
CA ALA A 238 9.40 -12.62 20.33
C ALA A 238 10.72 -11.83 20.29
N GLU A 239 11.66 -12.34 19.51
CA GLU A 239 12.93 -11.68 19.26
C GLU A 239 12.92 -11.02 17.88
N ALA A 240 13.49 -9.82 17.79
CA ALA A 240 13.69 -9.13 16.54
C ALA A 240 14.80 -9.82 15.73
N ASP A 241 14.49 -10.20 14.49
CA ASP A 241 15.48 -10.77 13.57
C ASP A 241 16.56 -9.75 13.14
N GLY A 242 17.50 -10.19 12.29
CA GLY A 242 18.56 -9.32 11.76
C GLY A 242 18.06 -8.11 10.94
N THR A 243 16.78 -8.07 10.58
CA THR A 243 16.13 -6.93 9.91
C THR A 243 15.40 -6.00 10.89
N GLY A 244 15.45 -6.28 12.19
CA GLY A 244 14.73 -5.53 13.20
C GLY A 244 13.23 -5.83 13.20
N THR A 245 12.83 -7.04 12.84
CA THR A 245 11.43 -7.47 12.85
C THR A 245 11.19 -8.61 13.83
N ALA A 246 10.29 -8.41 14.79
CA ALA A 246 9.72 -9.49 15.60
C ALA A 246 8.36 -9.91 15.00
N ARG A 247 8.03 -11.21 15.03
CA ARG A 247 6.78 -11.75 14.44
C ARG A 247 6.04 -12.65 15.42
N TYR A 248 4.72 -12.67 15.30
CA TYR A 248 3.86 -13.58 16.04
C TYR A 248 2.64 -13.98 15.22
N ALA A 249 2.57 -15.26 14.83
CA ALA A 249 1.41 -15.81 14.16
C ALA A 249 0.25 -15.94 15.17
N LEU A 250 -0.84 -15.23 14.92
CA LEU A 250 -2.00 -15.21 15.81
C LEU A 250 -2.88 -16.43 15.50
N THR A 251 -3.21 -17.21 16.53
CA THR A 251 -4.20 -18.28 16.38
C THR A 251 -5.61 -17.67 16.39
N VAL A 252 -6.10 -17.30 15.22
CA VAL A 252 -7.44 -16.75 15.03
C VAL A 252 -8.49 -17.88 15.20
N GLY A 253 -9.58 -17.63 15.93
CA GLY A 253 -10.64 -18.64 16.20
C GLY A 253 -10.50 -19.46 17.49
N ALA A 254 -9.38 -19.39 18.22
CA ALA A 254 -9.30 -19.83 19.63
C ALA A 254 -10.00 -18.78 20.53
N PRO A 255 -10.43 -19.10 21.77
CA PRO A 255 -11.34 -18.24 22.55
C PRO A 255 -10.72 -16.87 22.86
N GLY A 256 -10.97 -15.88 22.00
CA GLY A 256 -10.48 -14.51 22.12
C GLY A 256 -10.72 -13.64 20.89
N PHE A 257 -10.34 -14.09 19.69
CA PHE A 257 -10.42 -13.30 18.45
C PHE A 257 -11.58 -13.77 17.57
N LEU A 258 -12.77 -13.19 17.78
CA LEU A 258 -14.01 -13.57 17.11
C LEU A 258 -14.38 -12.56 16.03
N ALA A 259 -15.11 -13.00 15.02
CA ALA A 259 -15.60 -12.10 13.98
C ALA A 259 -16.45 -10.98 14.59
N GLY A 260 -16.19 -9.74 14.19
CA GLY A 260 -16.82 -8.54 14.71
C GLY A 260 -16.16 -7.95 15.96
N THR A 261 -15.15 -8.60 16.56
CA THR A 261 -14.39 -8.00 17.67
C THR A 261 -13.25 -7.14 17.15
N THR A 262 -12.95 -6.05 17.86
CA THR A 262 -11.79 -5.21 17.60
C THR A 262 -10.78 -5.40 18.73
N HIS A 263 -9.53 -5.65 18.36
CA HIS A 263 -8.43 -5.73 19.31
C HIS A 263 -7.31 -4.76 18.93
N HIS A 264 -6.62 -4.28 19.96
CA HIS A 264 -5.50 -3.37 19.84
C HIS A 264 -4.23 -4.07 20.28
N PHE A 265 -3.20 -4.05 19.43
CA PHE A 265 -1.94 -4.76 19.61
C PHE A 265 -0.79 -3.77 19.76
N GLN A 266 0.18 -4.12 20.60
CA GLN A 266 1.40 -3.36 20.78
C GLN A 266 2.54 -4.30 21.18
N PHE A 267 3.78 -3.87 20.96
CA PHE A 267 4.98 -4.61 21.31
C PHE A 267 5.84 -3.82 22.29
N LEU A 268 6.19 -4.48 23.40
CA LEU A 268 7.10 -3.97 24.40
C LEU A 268 8.49 -4.54 24.15
N PHE A 269 9.52 -3.69 24.09
CA PHE A 269 10.90 -4.13 23.90
C PHE A 269 11.87 -3.40 24.82
N ARG A 270 13.11 -3.87 24.89
CA ARG A 270 14.21 -3.18 25.56
C ARG A 270 15.26 -2.80 24.52
N ASP A 271 15.52 -1.50 24.40
CA ASP A 271 16.44 -0.93 23.41
C ASP A 271 17.91 -1.31 23.69
N GLY A 272 18.23 -1.59 24.96
CA GLY A 272 19.53 -2.07 25.40
C GLY A 272 19.51 -2.56 26.85
N ILE A 273 20.60 -3.18 27.29
CA ILE A 273 20.76 -3.64 28.68
C ILE A 273 20.73 -2.41 29.61
N GLY A 274 19.80 -2.40 30.58
CA GLY A 274 19.61 -1.29 31.52
C GLY A 274 18.77 -0.12 31.01
N SER A 275 18.34 -0.14 29.74
CA SER A 275 17.39 0.85 29.21
C SER A 275 16.00 0.69 29.84
N LEU A 276 15.31 1.82 30.00
CA LEU A 276 13.88 1.80 30.26
C LEU A 276 13.15 1.16 29.06
N PRO A 277 12.03 0.46 29.29
CA PRO A 277 11.30 -0.21 28.21
C PRO A 277 10.81 0.77 27.14
N GLY A 278 10.98 0.39 25.87
CA GLY A 278 10.40 1.05 24.71
C GLY A 278 9.11 0.36 24.26
N MET A 279 8.27 1.10 23.56
CA MET A 279 7.00 0.64 23.00
C MET A 279 6.97 0.98 21.51
N THR A 280 6.37 0.11 20.70
CA THR A 280 5.90 0.48 19.35
C THR A 280 4.70 1.42 19.43
N ASP A 281 4.25 1.93 18.29
CA ASP A 281 2.87 2.41 18.15
C ASP A 281 1.86 1.26 18.36
N GLY A 282 0.57 1.57 18.31
CA GLY A 282 -0.52 0.61 18.42
C GLY A 282 -1.08 0.22 17.05
N LEU A 283 -1.55 -1.02 16.92
CA LEU A 283 -2.28 -1.51 15.74
C LEU A 283 -3.67 -1.99 16.12
N SER A 284 -4.70 -1.45 15.47
CA SER A 284 -6.10 -1.78 15.71
C SER A 284 -6.62 -2.69 14.60
N ILE A 285 -7.01 -3.93 14.92
CA ILE A 285 -7.55 -4.89 13.95
C ILE A 285 -8.98 -5.24 14.35
N THR A 286 -9.90 -5.11 13.39
CA THR A 286 -11.27 -5.62 13.52
C THR A 286 -11.36 -6.92 12.77
N PHE A 287 -11.67 -8.01 13.47
CA PHE A 287 -11.73 -9.34 12.89
C PHE A 287 -12.97 -9.50 12.03
N LEU A 288 -12.78 -10.01 10.82
CA LEU A 288 -13.84 -10.27 9.86
C LEU A 288 -14.21 -11.76 9.90
N PRO A 289 -15.42 -12.14 9.46
CA PRO A 289 -15.78 -13.54 9.26
C PRO A 289 -14.75 -14.31 8.44
#